data_AF-A0ABD5YZ74-F1
#
_entry.id   AF-A0ABD5YZ74-F1
#
_cell.length_a   1.000
_cell.length_b   1.000
_cell.length_c   1.000
_cell.angle_alpha   90.00
_cell.angle_beta   90.00
_cell.angle_gamma   90.00
#
_symmetry.space_group_name_H-M   'P 1'
#
loop_
_entity.id
_entity.type
_entity.pdbx_description
1 polymer ?
#
loop_
_entity_poly.entity_id
_entity_poly.type
_entity_poly.pdbx_seq_one_letter_code
_entity_poly.pdbx_strand_id
1 'polypeptide(L)' 'MSQQREQIMDLIDRGVTVKQCSNTIEGTDISEDDLIEGVELVSSGVGELTRLQNEGYTYIKP' A
#
# COMPACT_ATOMS: atom_id res chain seq x y z
N MET A 1 -16.32 -12.07 1.00
CA MET A 1 -15.06 -11.30 0.91
C MET A 1 -14.07 -12.11 0.08
N SER A 2 -13.18 -11.47 -0.67
CA SER A 2 -12.16 -12.23 -1.44
C SER A 2 -11.07 -12.73 -0.49
N GLN A 3 -10.44 -13.86 -0.83
CA GLN A 3 -9.35 -14.44 -0.03
C GLN A 3 -8.18 -13.44 0.13
N GLN A 4 -7.87 -12.66 -0.90
CA GLN A 4 -6.80 -11.67 -0.84
C GLN A 4 -7.09 -10.56 0.18
N ARG A 5 -8.36 -10.14 0.32
CA ARG A 5 -8.75 -9.11 1.27
C ARG A 5 -8.50 -9.56 2.71
N GLU A 6 -8.88 -10.79 3.03
CA GLU A 6 -8.65 -11.39 4.36
C GLU A 6 -7.16 -11.50 4.68
N GLN A 7 -6.34 -11.89 3.69
CA GLN A 7 -4.88 -11.96 3.86
C GLN A 7 -4.24 -10.59 4.11
N ILE A 8 -4.69 -9.54 3.39
CA ILE A 8 -4.16 -8.19 3.60
C ILE A 8 -4.55 -7.67 5.00
N MET A 9 -5.78 -7.91 5.43
CA MET A 9 -6.23 -7.51 6.78
C MET A 9 -5.43 -8.22 7.88
N ASP A 10 -5.18 -9.54 7.78
CA ASP A 10 -4.31 -10.26 8.73
C ASP A 10 -2.90 -9.66 8.81
N LEU A 11 -2.32 -9.28 7.66
CA LEU A 11 -1.00 -8.65 7.63
C LEU A 11 -1.01 -7.28 8.34
N ILE A 12 -2.04 -6.47 8.10
CA ILE A 12 -2.20 -5.16 8.75
C ILE A 12 -2.35 -5.33 10.27
N ASP A 13 -3.18 -6.28 10.72
CA ASP A 13 -3.37 -6.60 12.15
C ASP A 13 -2.07 -7.06 12.83
N ARG A 14 -1.15 -7.65 12.06
CA ARG A 14 0.18 -8.06 12.51
C ARG A 14 1.24 -6.95 12.44
N GLY A 15 0.84 -5.72 12.07
CA GLY A 15 1.70 -4.54 12.02
C GLY A 15 2.40 -4.32 10.68
N VAL A 16 1.98 -4.98 9.60
CA VAL A 16 2.50 -4.70 8.25
C VAL A 16 1.83 -3.45 7.70
N THR A 17 2.61 -2.42 7.41
CA THR A 17 2.13 -1.24 6.71
C THR A 17 1.95 -1.53 5.22
N VAL A 18 0.73 -1.35 4.71
CA VAL A 18 0.40 -1.47 3.29
C VAL A 18 0.14 -0.09 2.72
N LYS A 19 0.79 0.23 1.60
CA LYS A 19 0.71 1.56 0.97
C LYS A 19 0.21 1.49 -0.46
N GLN A 20 -0.73 2.36 -0.81
CA GLN A 20 -1.30 2.48 -2.15
C GLN A 20 -0.78 3.74 -2.86
N CYS A 21 -0.34 3.59 -4.10
CA CYS A 21 0.09 4.70 -4.93
C CYS A 21 -1.14 5.49 -5.42
N SER A 22 -1.20 6.79 -5.15
CA SER A 22 -2.28 7.66 -5.64
C SER A 22 -2.31 7.73 -7.16
N ASN A 23 -1.15 7.79 -7.81
CA ASN A 23 -1.06 7.94 -9.28
C ASN A 23 -1.66 6.74 -10.03
N THR A 24 -1.78 5.56 -9.41
CA THR A 24 -2.37 4.38 -10.07
C THR A 24 -3.89 4.33 -9.95
N ILE A 25 -4.47 5.03 -8.98
CA ILE A 25 -5.94 5.16 -8.84
C ILE A 25 -6.44 6.47 -9.44
N GLU A 26 -5.55 7.42 -9.71
CA GLU A 26 -5.86 8.64 -10.46
C GLU A 26 -6.48 8.30 -11.82
N GLY A 27 -7.64 8.90 -12.11
CA GLY A 27 -8.40 8.64 -13.34
C GLY A 27 -9.25 7.36 -13.33
N THR A 28 -9.34 6.69 -12.19
CA THR A 28 -10.30 5.59 -11.95
C THR A 28 -11.45 6.07 -11.06
N ASP A 29 -12.50 5.24 -10.92
CA ASP A 29 -13.60 5.51 -9.99
C ASP A 29 -13.29 5.08 -8.54
N ILE A 30 -12.03 4.73 -8.23
CA ILE A 30 -11.59 4.26 -6.91
C ILE A 30 -11.18 5.46 -6.04
N SER A 31 -11.80 5.56 -4.88
CA SER A 31 -11.48 6.52 -3.83
C SER A 31 -10.75 5.87 -2.64
N GLU A 32 -10.32 6.68 -1.68
CA GLU A 32 -9.72 6.18 -0.44
C GLU A 32 -10.67 5.27 0.36
N ASP A 33 -11.97 5.58 0.34
CA ASP A 33 -13.02 4.81 1.03
C ASP A 33 -13.24 3.41 0.42
N ASP A 34 -12.82 3.21 -0.83
CA ASP A 34 -12.89 1.92 -1.51
C ASP A 34 -11.72 0.99 -1.13
N LEU A 35 -10.68 1.54 -0.48
CA LEU A 35 -9.50 0.78 -0.06
C LEU A 35 -9.80 -0.09 1.17
N ILE A 36 -8.90 -1.05 1.42
CA ILE A 36 -8.95 -1.82 2.65
C ILE A 36 -8.57 -0.90 3.81
N GLU A 37 -9.34 -0.95 4.90
CA GLU A 37 -9.04 -0.20 6.12
C GLU A 37 -7.60 -0.47 6.59
N GLY A 38 -6.86 0.61 6.90
CA GLY A 38 -5.45 0.54 7.27
C GLY A 38 -4.45 0.66 6.11
N VAL A 39 -4.90 0.71 4.86
CA VAL A 39 -4.04 1.05 3.71
C VAL A 39 -3.76 2.55 3.70
N GLU A 40 -2.48 2.93 3.66
CA GLU A 40 -2.05 4.33 3.57
C GLU A 40 -1.93 4.78 2.10
N LEU A 41 -2.47 5.94 1.75
CA LEU A 41 -2.18 6.56 0.45
C LEU A 41 -0.83 7.27 0.45
N VAL A 42 -0.06 7.06 -0.63
CA VAL A 42 1.19 7.78 -0.90
C VAL A 42 1.16 8.41 -2.28
N SER A 43 1.81 9.57 -2.42
CA SER A 43 1.84 10.34 -3.68
C SER A 43 2.50 9.61 -4.85
N SER A 44 3.38 8.63 -4.58
CA SER A 44 4.03 7.81 -5.59
C SER A 44 4.60 6.55 -4.95
N GLY A 45 4.21 5.37 -5.46
CA GLY A 45 4.74 4.10 -4.96
C GLY A 45 6.25 3.95 -5.18
N VAL A 46 6.75 4.38 -6.35
CA VAL A 46 8.20 4.35 -6.64
C VAL A 46 8.96 5.42 -5.86
N GLY A 47 8.35 6.58 -5.62
CA GLY A 47 8.92 7.63 -4.78
C GLY A 47 9.04 7.19 -3.33
N GLU A 48 7.97 6.60 -2.78
CA GLU A 48 7.94 6.04 -1.43
C GLU A 48 8.95 4.92 -1.25
N LEU A 49 9.06 4.01 -2.22
CA LEU A 49 10.08 2.96 -2.22
C LEU A 49 11.50 3.55 -2.17
N THR A 50 11.77 4.60 -2.93
CA THR A 50 13.08 5.26 -2.94
C THR A 50 13.36 5.95 -1.61
N ARG A 51 12.37 6.64 -1.04
CA ARG A 51 12.46 7.28 0.28
C ARG A 51 12.80 6.26 1.37
N LEU A 52 12.07 5.15 1.43
CA LEU A 52 12.30 4.08 2.41
C LEU A 52 13.70 3.45 2.25
N GLN A 53 14.14 3.19 1.02
CA GLN A 53 15.51 2.70 0.81
C GLN A 53 16.57 3.70 1.31
N ASN A 54 16.37 5.00 1.09
CA ASN A 54 17.27 6.04 1.62
C ASN A 54 17.25 6.12 3.16
N GLU A 55 16.17 5.68 3.81
CA GLU A 55 16.05 5.56 5.27
C GLU A 55 16.69 4.27 5.82
N GLY A 56 17.28 3.44 4.96
CA GLY A 56 17.99 2.22 5.33
C GLY A 56 17.16 0.94 5.21
N TYR A 57 15.96 1.01 4.63
CA TYR A 57 15.16 -0.20 4.36
C TYR A 57 15.74 -0.98 3.18
N THR A 58 15.66 -2.31 3.26
CA THR A 58 16.03 -3.19 2.14
C THR A 58 14.85 -3.37 1.19
N TYR A 59 15.10 -3.26 -0.12
CA TYR A 59 14.10 -3.56 -1.14
C TYR A 59 14.13 -5.02 -1.55
N ILE A 60 12.96 -5.66 -1.54
CA ILE A 60 12.74 -7.01 -2.03
C ILE A 60 11.69 -6.94 -3.15
N LYS A 61 12.05 -7.47 -4.34
CA LYS A 61 11.12 -7.69 -5.44
C LYS A 61 10.94 -9.20 -5.63
N PRO A 62 9.78 -9.77 -5.22
CA PRO A 62 9.50 -11.20 -5.37
C PRO A 62 9.33 -11.61 -6.84
#